data_AF-A0A954WM39-F1
#
_entry.id   AF-A0A954WM39-F1
#
_cell.length_a   1.000
_cell.length_b   1.000
_cell.length_c   1.000
_cell.angle_alpha   90.00
_cell.angle_beta   90.00
_cell.angle_gamma   90.00
#
_symmetry.space_group_name_H-M   'P 1'
#
loop_
_entity.id
_entity.type
_entity.pdbx_description
1 polymer ?
#
loop_
_entity_poly.entity_id
_entity_poly.type
_entity_poly.pdbx_seq_one_letter_code
_entity_poly.pdbx_strand_id
1 'polypeptide(L)' 'NQFRVYRDVHYLHPYGVGWPWKASRPLAEDEYFVLGDNSPASMDSRQLGGRFVVREQILGRVWRSRLP' A
#
# COMPACT_ATOMS: atom_id res chain seq x y z
N ASN A 1 -9.28 31.81 11.26
CA ASN A 1 -8.06 31.02 10.98
C ASN A 1 -8.41 29.56 10.70
N GLN A 2 -8.23 29.10 9.45
CA GLN A 2 -8.26 27.67 9.13
C GLN A 2 -6.83 27.16 9.01
N PHE A 3 -6.47 26.14 9.80
CA PHE A 3 -5.21 25.42 9.64
C PHE A 3 -5.39 24.30 8.62
N ARG A 4 -4.46 24.18 7.69
CA ARG A 4 -4.41 23.08 6.72
C ARG A 4 -3.27 22.15 7.13
N VAL A 5 -3.61 20.94 7.55
CA VAL A 5 -2.64 19.91 7.93
C VAL A 5 -2.31 19.10 6.68
N TYR A 6 -1.07 19.16 6.23
CA TYR A 6 -0.53 18.23 5.24
C TYR A 6 0.10 17.08 6.03
N ARG A 7 -0.45 15.88 5.88
CA ARG A 7 0.16 14.66 6.44
C ARG A 7 0.84 13.92 5.32
N ASP A 8 2.16 13.92 5.34
CA ASP A 8 2.93 12.98 4.55
C ASP A 8 2.75 11.60 5.18
N VAL A 9 2.25 10.66 4.38
CA VAL A 9 2.12 9.26 4.80
C VAL A 9 3.40 8.55 4.42
N HIS A 10 4.26 8.31 5.42
CA HIS A 10 5.46 7.51 5.23
C HIS A 10 5.17 6.05 5.57
N TYR A 11 5.15 5.19 4.54
CA TYR A 11 5.07 3.75 4.73
C TYR A 11 6.45 3.20 5.10
N LEU A 12 6.62 2.84 6.36
CA LEU A 12 7.86 2.28 6.91
C LEU A 12 7.92 0.76 6.75
N HIS A 13 9.04 0.16 7.19
CA HIS A 13 9.25 -1.28 7.18
C HIS A 13 8.05 -2.06 7.76
N PRO A 14 7.58 -3.12 7.10
CA PRO A 14 6.36 -3.83 7.49
C PRO A 14 6.44 -4.57 8.84
N TYR A 15 7.64 -4.67 9.43
CA TYR A 15 7.83 -5.24 10.77
C TYR A 15 7.83 -4.18 11.88
N GLY A 16 7.49 -2.92 11.56
CA GLY A 16 7.36 -1.87 12.57
C GLY A 16 8.67 -1.39 13.18
N VAL A 17 9.82 -1.77 12.62
CA VAL A 17 11.16 -1.49 13.16
C VAL A 17 11.66 -0.05 12.91
N GLY A 18 10.81 0.85 12.41
CA GLY A 18 11.16 2.25 12.14
C GLY A 18 12.16 2.46 10.99
N TRP A 19 12.58 1.39 10.30
CA TRP A 19 13.53 1.48 9.21
C TRP A 19 12.87 1.98 7.92
N PRO A 20 13.63 2.70 7.07
CA PRO A 20 13.18 3.00 5.73
C PRO A 20 12.92 1.69 4.98
N TRP A 21 11.85 1.68 4.20
CA TRP A 21 11.52 0.56 3.33
C TRP A 21 11.47 1.05 1.89
N LYS A 22 11.96 0.22 0.96
CA LYS A 22 11.84 0.46 -0.47
C LYS A 22 11.56 -0.84 -1.18
N ALA A 23 10.85 -0.74 -2.29
CA ALA A 23 10.73 -1.83 -3.25
C ALA A 23 12.13 -2.28 -3.70
N SER A 24 12.31 -3.59 -3.91
CA SER A 24 13.58 -4.15 -4.39
C SER A 24 13.92 -3.70 -5.81
N ARG A 25 12.91 -3.35 -6.60
CA ARG A 25 13.02 -2.81 -7.95
C ARG A 25 11.82 -1.91 -8.30
N PRO A 26 11.93 -1.07 -9.34
CA PRO A 26 10.77 -0.42 -9.95
C PRO A 26 9.75 -1.45 -10.44
N LEU A 27 8.47 -1.03 -10.49
CA LEU A 27 7.38 -1.83 -11.02
C LEU A 27 7.46 -1.87 -12.56
N ALA A 28 7.05 -3.00 -13.14
CA ALA A 28 6.72 -3.08 -14.56
C ALA A 28 5.36 -2.38 -14.84
N GLU A 29 5.02 -2.22 -16.12
CA GLU A 29 3.82 -1.49 -16.56
C GLU A 29 2.50 -2.14 -16.08
N ASP A 30 2.50 -3.46 -15.93
CA ASP A 30 1.38 -4.29 -15.53
C ASP A 30 1.40 -4.67 -14.03
N GLU A 31 2.36 -4.13 -13.29
CA GLU A 31 2.53 -4.40 -11.87
C GLU A 31 1.98 -3.29 -10.98
N TYR A 32 1.46 -3.69 -9.82
CA TYR A 32 0.85 -2.82 -8.85
C TYR A 32 1.44 -3.06 -7.46
N PHE A 33 1.78 -1.96 -6.79
CA PHE A 33 2.12 -1.94 -5.38
C PHE A 33 0.84 -1.65 -4.59
N VAL A 34 0.36 -2.65 -3.85
CA VAL A 34 -0.88 -2.53 -3.08
C VAL A 34 -0.58 -2.40 -1.60
N LEU A 35 -1.34 -1.56 -0.93
CA LEU A 35 -1.26 -1.31 0.51
C LEU A 35 -2.64 -1.44 1.12
N GLY A 36 -2.71 -2.01 2.33
CA GLY A 36 -3.93 -1.95 3.13
C GLY A 36 -4.02 -0.63 3.89
N ASP A 37 -5.26 -0.13 4.03
CA ASP A 37 -5.56 1.09 4.81
C ASP A 37 -5.05 0.99 6.25
N ASN A 38 -5.14 -0.20 6.87
CA ASN A 38 -4.55 -0.48 8.18
C ASN A 38 -3.09 -0.95 8.02
N SER A 39 -2.21 -0.02 7.64
CA SER A 39 -0.83 -0.33 7.27
C SER A 39 0.00 -1.01 8.38
N PRO A 40 -0.19 -0.76 9.68
CA PRO A 40 0.51 -1.51 10.72
C PRO A 40 0.14 -3.01 10.79
N ALA A 41 -1.05 -3.39 10.34
CA ALA A 41 -1.57 -4.75 10.45
C ALA A 41 -1.76 -5.46 9.10
N SER A 42 -1.53 -4.76 7.98
CA SER A 42 -1.77 -5.30 6.64
C SER A 42 -0.63 -6.21 6.18
N MET A 43 -0.99 -7.39 5.68
CA MET A 43 -0.11 -8.22 4.86
C MET A 43 -0.26 -7.81 3.41
N ASP A 44 0.63 -6.94 2.95
CA ASP A 44 0.57 -6.31 1.63
C ASP A 44 1.93 -6.35 0.91
N SER A 45 2.06 -5.61 -0.20
CA SER A 45 3.26 -5.65 -1.05
C SER A 45 4.57 -5.34 -0.32
N ARG A 46 4.54 -4.73 0.88
CA ARG A 46 5.74 -4.52 1.70
C ARG A 46 6.35 -5.84 2.21
N GLN A 47 5.52 -6.86 2.43
CA GLN A 47 5.93 -8.16 3.00
C GLN A 47 6.18 -9.25 1.95
N LEU A 48 5.73 -9.05 0.70
CA LEU A 48 5.76 -10.08 -0.34
C LEU A 48 7.13 -10.27 -1.02
N GLY A 49 8.22 -9.78 -0.41
CA GLY A 49 9.58 -10.07 -0.88
C GLY A 49 9.89 -9.56 -2.29
N GLY A 50 9.26 -8.47 -2.73
CA GLY A 50 9.45 -7.91 -4.08
C GLY A 50 8.55 -8.54 -5.15
N ARG A 51 7.58 -9.38 -4.77
CA ARG A 51 6.47 -9.76 -5.65
C ARG A 51 5.42 -8.65 -5.64
N PHE A 52 5.06 -8.17 -6.83
CA PHE A 52 3.97 -7.22 -7.02
C PHE A 52 2.72 -7.94 -7.51
N VAL A 53 1.57 -7.29 -7.37
CA VAL A 53 0.32 -7.78 -7.95
C VAL A 53 0.36 -7.46 -9.44
N VAL A 54 0.15 -8.45 -10.30
CA VAL A 54 0.03 -8.22 -11.75
C VAL A 54 -1.41 -7.94 -12.13
N ARG A 55 -1.63 -7.21 -13.22
CA ARG A 55 -2.95 -6.80 -13.71
C ARG A 55 -3.96 -7.95 -13.77
N GLU A 56 -3.53 -9.12 -14.21
CA GLU A 56 -4.36 -10.31 -14.41
C GLU A 56 -4.89 -10.89 -13.08
N GLN A 57 -4.26 -10.55 -11.95
CA GLN A 57 -4.70 -10.93 -10.62
C GLN A 57 -5.79 -10.00 -10.06
N ILE A 58 -6.05 -8.86 -10.70
CA ILE A 58 -7.05 -7.88 -10.27
C ILE A 58 -8.41 -8.23 -10.87
N LEU A 59 -9.32 -8.73 -10.03
CA LEU A 59 -10.67 -9.09 -10.45
C LEU A 59 -11.56 -7.86 -10.76
N GLY A 60 -11.28 -6.72 -10.12
CA GLY A 60 -12.06 -5.50 -10.32
C GLY A 60 -11.95 -4.50 -9.17
N ARG A 61 -12.79 -3.47 -9.22
CA ARG A 61 -12.84 -2.40 -8.21
C ARG A 61 -13.87 -2.72 -7.13
N VAL A 62 -13.50 -2.50 -5.87
CA VAL A 62 -14.45 -2.52 -4.76
C VAL A 62 -15.32 -1.27 -4.80
N TRP A 63 -16.64 -1.46 -4.84
CA TRP A 63 -17.62 -0.38 -4.69
C TRP A 63 -17.88 -0.14 -3.21
N ARG A 64 -17.87 1.13 -2.78
CA ARG A 64 -18.25 1.47 -1.40
C ARG A 64 -19.74 1.20 -1.20
N SER A 65 -20.05 0.16 -0.44
CA SER A 65 -21.37 -0.02 0.14
C SER A 65 -21.53 1.02 1.26
N ARG A 66 -22.57 1.86 1.20
CA ARG A 66 -23.08 2.49 2.41
C ARG A 66 -23.95 1.44 3.08
N LEU A 67 -23.49 0.94 4.23
CA LEU A 67 -24.42 0.30 5.15
C LEU A 67 -25.53 1.32 5.47
N PRO A 68 -26.81 0.92 5.49
CA PRO A 68 -27.90 1.81 5.91
C PRO A 68 -27.68 2.33 7.33
#